data_AF-A0A023NCU1-F1
#
_entry.id   AF-A0A023NCU1-F1
#
_cell.length_a   1.000
_cell.length_b   1.000
_cell.length_c   1.000
_cell.angle_alpha   90.00
_cell.angle_beta   90.00
_cell.angle_gamma   90.00
#
_symmetry.space_group_name_H-M   'P 1'
#
loop_
_entity.id
_entity.type
_entity.pdbx_description
1 polymer ?
#
loop_
_entity_poly.entity_id
_entity_poly.type
_entity_poly.pdbx_seq_one_letter_code
_entity_poly.pdbx_strand_id
1 'polypeptide(L)'
;GCLALPKLNLQFLTLHDYLLRNFNLFRLESTYEIREDIQQAVPHLHAYINKEGETAFRGWSRMAVPVREFKITEVKQPNIGEVKPSSITAEVTFSISSYPGQMRSEWDALKEHDVLFLLSIHPTFEPLSAEEAEKASVPQKLGLQYVRGCEIVEIRDEEGLLMNDFTGRIKREEWKPPKGQLRTVTIALDTAQYHMDVSDIAEKGAEDVYSTFNILLRRKP
;
A
#
# COMPACT_ATOMS: atom_id res chain seq x y z
N GLY A 1 -2.90 -29.83 13.64
CA GLY A 1 -3.72 -28.77 14.26
C GLY A 1 -4.80 -28.35 13.29
N CYS A 2 -5.95 -27.87 13.77
CA CYS A 2 -6.98 -27.24 12.93
C CYS A 2 -6.63 -25.77 12.66
N LEU A 3 -6.98 -25.27 11.47
CA LEU A 3 -6.86 -23.86 11.11
C LEU A 3 -8.25 -23.22 11.14
N ALA A 4 -8.34 -21.93 11.48
CA ALA A 4 -9.58 -21.14 11.44
C ALA A 4 -9.95 -20.78 9.98
N LEU A 5 -10.09 -21.80 9.13
CA LEU A 5 -10.41 -21.67 7.71
C LEU A 5 -11.80 -22.22 7.40
N PRO A 6 -12.62 -21.48 6.64
CA PRO A 6 -13.86 -22.03 6.09
C PRO A 6 -13.57 -23.28 5.25
N LYS A 7 -14.46 -24.28 5.34
CA LYS A 7 -14.38 -25.48 4.51
C LYS A 7 -15.41 -25.41 3.38
N LEU A 8 -14.96 -25.71 2.17
CA LEU A 8 -15.82 -25.88 1.00
C LEU A 8 -16.22 -27.35 0.88
N ASN A 9 -17.52 -27.62 0.95
CA ASN A 9 -18.12 -28.93 0.76
C ASN A 9 -19.20 -28.83 -0.34
N LEU A 10 -19.92 -29.93 -0.62
CA LEU A 10 -20.98 -29.95 -1.63
C LEU A 10 -22.23 -29.14 -1.25
N GLN A 11 -22.43 -28.82 0.03
CA GLN A 11 -23.62 -28.15 0.55
C GLN A 11 -23.26 -26.95 1.42
N PHE A 12 -24.09 -25.91 1.34
CA PHE A 12 -23.99 -24.66 2.10
C PHE A 12 -25.35 -24.32 2.70
N LEU A 13 -25.37 -23.59 3.82
CA LEU A 13 -26.61 -23.28 4.52
C LEU A 13 -27.50 -22.32 3.73
N THR A 14 -26.89 -21.32 3.10
CA THR A 14 -27.54 -20.30 2.28
C THR A 14 -26.59 -19.84 1.18
N LEU A 15 -27.10 -19.07 0.21
CA LEU A 15 -26.24 -18.38 -0.77
C LEU A 15 -25.24 -17.43 -0.09
N HIS A 16 -25.66 -16.75 0.97
CA HIS A 16 -24.79 -15.87 1.74
C HIS A 16 -23.63 -16.64 2.38
N ASP A 17 -23.90 -17.81 3.00
CA ASP A 17 -22.87 -18.68 3.58
C ASP A 17 -21.87 -19.13 2.50
N TYR A 18 -22.35 -19.56 1.33
CA TYR A 18 -21.48 -19.92 0.21
C TYR A 18 -20.54 -18.76 -0.19
N LEU A 19 -21.11 -17.58 -0.45
CA LEU A 19 -20.34 -16.41 -0.90
C LEU A 19 -19.34 -15.94 0.16
N LEU A 20 -19.75 -15.90 1.43
CA LEU A 20 -18.89 -15.46 2.52
C LEU A 20 -17.70 -16.39 2.74
N ARG A 21 -17.89 -17.72 2.61
CA ARG A 21 -16.79 -18.68 2.71
C ARG A 21 -15.79 -18.52 1.58
N ASN A 22 -16.26 -18.42 0.33
CA ASN A 22 -15.40 -18.19 -0.83
C ASN A 22 -14.64 -16.87 -0.71
N PHE A 23 -15.34 -15.80 -0.33
CA PHE A 23 -14.73 -14.48 -0.11
C PHE A 23 -13.62 -14.55 0.94
N ASN A 24 -13.87 -15.18 2.08
CA ASN A 24 -12.86 -15.29 3.15
C ASN A 24 -11.65 -16.12 2.72
N LEU A 25 -11.85 -17.23 2.01
CA LEU A 25 -10.76 -18.06 1.52
C LEU A 25 -9.90 -17.31 0.51
N PHE A 26 -10.53 -16.67 -0.49
CA PHE A 26 -9.81 -15.85 -1.46
C PHE A 26 -9.05 -14.71 -0.79
N ARG A 27 -9.69 -14.01 0.16
CA ARG A 27 -9.04 -12.94 0.93
C ARG A 27 -7.82 -13.45 1.69
N LEU A 28 -7.89 -14.62 2.32
CA LEU A 28 -6.77 -15.18 3.09
C LEU A 28 -5.63 -15.65 2.19
N GLU A 29 -5.93 -16.26 1.05
CA GLU A 29 -4.95 -16.62 0.02
C GLU A 29 -4.23 -15.37 -0.50
N SER A 30 -4.97 -14.35 -0.95
CA SER A 30 -4.38 -13.09 -1.40
C SER A 30 -3.56 -12.40 -0.30
N THR A 31 -4.00 -12.48 0.96
CA THR A 31 -3.23 -11.94 2.09
C THR A 31 -1.89 -12.65 2.26
N TYR A 32 -1.86 -13.96 2.03
CA TYR A 32 -0.61 -14.73 2.08
C TYR A 32 0.36 -14.29 0.96
N GLU A 33 -0.13 -14.12 -0.26
CA GLU A 33 0.69 -13.61 -1.36
C GLU A 33 1.23 -12.19 -1.09
N ILE A 34 0.37 -11.29 -0.60
CA ILE A 34 0.77 -9.91 -0.21
C ILE A 34 1.88 -9.97 0.84
N ARG A 35 1.77 -10.87 1.81
CA ARG A 35 2.79 -11.08 2.84
C ARG A 35 4.12 -11.56 2.23
N GLU A 36 4.11 -12.39 1.20
CA GLU A 36 5.32 -12.83 0.51
C GLU A 36 5.94 -11.69 -0.31
N ASP A 37 5.10 -10.91 -1.02
CA ASP A 37 5.54 -9.73 -1.79
C ASP A 37 6.25 -8.72 -0.89
N ILE A 38 5.69 -8.44 0.29
CA ILE A 38 6.32 -7.55 1.30
C ILE A 38 7.65 -8.12 1.77
N GLN A 39 7.71 -9.42 2.11
CA GLN A 39 8.94 -10.08 2.56
C GLN A 39 10.05 -10.10 1.52
N GLN A 40 9.68 -10.16 0.23
CA GLN A 40 10.66 -10.09 -0.85
C GLN A 40 11.10 -8.66 -1.12
N ALA A 41 10.19 -7.69 -1.11
CA ALA A 41 10.49 -6.32 -1.50
C ALA A 41 11.23 -5.51 -0.43
N VAL A 42 10.80 -5.61 0.84
CA VAL A 42 11.27 -4.74 1.93
C VAL A 42 12.78 -4.90 2.24
N PRO A 43 13.35 -6.11 2.34
CA PRO A 43 14.78 -6.27 2.67
C PRO A 43 15.72 -5.54 1.71
N HIS A 44 15.35 -5.45 0.42
CA HIS A 44 16.16 -4.81 -0.60
C HIS A 44 16.26 -3.28 -0.44
N LEU A 45 15.34 -2.66 0.29
CA LEU A 45 15.35 -1.23 0.57
C LEU A 45 16.45 -0.84 1.56
N HIS A 46 16.95 -1.81 2.34
CA HIS A 46 17.97 -1.60 3.38
C HIS A 46 17.63 -0.40 4.28
N ALA A 47 16.49 -0.47 4.96
CA ALA A 47 16.05 0.56 5.91
C ALA A 47 17.08 0.72 7.05
N TYR A 48 17.35 1.96 7.45
CA TYR A 48 18.22 2.30 8.57
C TYR A 48 17.77 3.61 9.22
N ILE A 49 18.22 3.87 10.44
CA ILE A 49 18.02 5.16 11.11
C ILE A 49 19.18 6.08 10.75
N ASN A 50 18.86 7.25 10.18
CA ASN A 50 19.85 8.25 9.79
C ASN A 50 20.41 9.00 11.02
N LYS A 51 21.31 9.96 10.81
CA LYS A 51 21.92 10.76 11.90
C LYS A 51 20.93 11.66 12.64
N GLU A 52 19.79 11.96 12.02
CA GLU A 52 18.72 12.80 12.55
C GLU A 52 17.67 11.97 13.33
N GLY A 53 17.83 10.63 13.36
CA GLY A 53 16.88 9.73 14.04
C GLY A 53 15.70 9.31 13.15
N GLU A 54 15.71 9.67 11.87
CA GLU A 54 14.63 9.37 10.94
C GLU A 54 14.90 8.08 10.15
N THR A 55 13.83 7.43 9.69
CA THR A 55 13.96 6.25 8.81
C THR A 55 14.41 6.68 7.41
N ALA A 56 15.51 6.10 6.95
CA ALA A 56 16.05 6.32 5.62
C ALA A 56 16.31 4.98 4.91
N PHE A 57 16.43 5.05 3.58
CA PHE A 57 16.62 3.88 2.72
C PHE A 57 17.87 4.09 1.85
N ARG A 58 18.76 3.09 1.80
CA ARG A 58 19.97 3.12 0.98
C ARG A 58 19.95 2.11 -0.17
N GLY A 59 19.04 1.15 -0.10
CA GLY A 59 18.82 0.14 -1.12
C GLY A 59 17.69 0.53 -2.06
N TRP A 60 17.36 -0.37 -2.96
CA TRP A 60 16.29 -0.20 -3.95
C TRP A 60 15.56 -1.53 -4.13
N SER A 61 14.27 -1.46 -4.42
CA SER A 61 13.44 -2.63 -4.68
C SER A 61 12.65 -2.42 -5.96
N ARG A 62 12.65 -3.39 -6.87
CA ARG A 62 11.88 -3.30 -8.13
C ARG A 62 10.39 -3.03 -7.88
N MET A 63 9.86 -3.53 -6.76
CA MET A 63 8.44 -3.50 -6.42
C MET A 63 8.07 -2.44 -5.37
N ALA A 64 9.05 -1.86 -4.66
CA ALA A 64 8.80 -0.88 -3.62
C ALA A 64 9.64 0.39 -3.80
N VAL A 65 9.02 1.55 -3.55
CA VAL A 65 9.64 2.87 -3.68
C VAL A 65 9.41 3.70 -2.41
N PRO A 66 10.42 4.47 -1.96
CA PRO A 66 10.21 5.43 -0.89
C PRO A 66 9.19 6.51 -1.25
N VAL A 67 8.25 6.73 -0.33
CA VAL A 67 7.29 7.82 -0.40
C VAL A 67 8.01 9.11 -0.05
N ARG A 68 7.85 10.12 -0.90
CA ARG A 68 8.35 11.47 -0.65
C ARG A 68 7.34 12.29 0.14
N GLU A 69 6.07 12.16 -0.20
CA GLU A 69 4.97 12.86 0.46
C GLU A 69 3.71 12.01 0.38
N PHE A 70 2.94 11.99 1.47
CA PHE A 70 1.63 11.39 1.55
C PHE A 70 0.68 12.40 2.20
N LYS A 71 -0.50 12.58 1.59
CA LYS A 71 -1.51 13.49 2.14
C LYS A 71 -2.92 13.03 1.80
N ILE A 72 -3.79 12.96 2.79
CA ILE A 72 -5.23 12.82 2.56
C ILE A 72 -5.76 14.13 1.99
N THR A 73 -6.39 14.07 0.82
CA THR A 73 -6.86 15.24 0.08
C THR A 73 -8.36 15.49 0.28
N GLU A 74 -9.16 14.44 0.33
CA GLU A 74 -10.61 14.55 0.51
C GLU A 74 -11.16 13.42 1.39
N VAL A 75 -12.05 13.77 2.31
CA VAL A 75 -12.87 12.83 3.08
C VAL A 75 -14.32 13.24 2.89
N LYS A 76 -15.10 12.42 2.18
CA LYS A 76 -16.52 12.71 1.92
C LYS A 76 -17.39 12.27 3.08
N GLN A 77 -18.50 12.99 3.29
CA GLN A 77 -19.46 12.66 4.33
C GLN A 77 -20.03 11.24 4.15
N PRO A 78 -20.34 10.53 5.25
CA PRO A 78 -21.03 9.24 5.20
C PRO A 78 -22.34 9.31 4.42
N ASN A 79 -22.70 8.23 3.75
CA ASN A 79 -24.03 8.09 3.18
C ASN A 79 -25.09 7.93 4.29
N ILE A 80 -26.35 8.21 3.95
CA ILE A 80 -27.46 8.03 4.90
C ILE A 80 -27.50 6.56 5.35
N GLY A 81 -27.38 6.34 6.67
CA GLY A 81 -27.38 5.01 7.27
C GLY A 81 -26.00 4.37 7.42
N GLU A 82 -24.93 5.02 6.94
CA GLU A 82 -23.55 4.58 7.14
C GLU A 82 -22.83 5.46 8.17
N VAL A 83 -21.89 4.86 8.90
CA VAL A 83 -21.03 5.58 9.86
C VAL A 83 -19.66 5.93 9.26
N LYS A 84 -19.20 5.13 8.29
CA LYS A 84 -17.95 5.34 7.59
C LYS A 84 -18.12 6.40 6.48
N PRO A 85 -17.06 7.14 6.12
CA PRO A 85 -17.10 8.08 5.00
C PRO A 85 -17.45 7.36 3.69
N SER A 86 -18.11 8.07 2.78
CA SER A 86 -18.52 7.51 1.48
C SER A 86 -17.34 7.34 0.51
N SER A 87 -16.32 8.17 0.64
CA SER A 87 -15.10 8.11 -0.18
C SER A 87 -13.95 8.83 0.53
N ILE A 88 -12.74 8.34 0.35
CA ILE A 88 -11.51 8.97 0.81
C ILE A 88 -10.50 8.94 -0.32
N THR A 89 -9.94 10.09 -0.63
CA THR A 89 -8.84 10.22 -1.58
C THR A 89 -7.60 10.78 -0.90
N ALA A 90 -6.44 10.34 -1.36
CA ALA A 90 -5.14 10.81 -0.91
C ALA A 90 -4.21 10.96 -2.11
N GLU A 91 -3.19 11.81 -1.96
CA GLU A 91 -2.10 11.96 -2.92
C GLU A 91 -0.82 11.37 -2.33
N VAL A 92 -0.10 10.61 -3.16
CA VAL A 92 1.21 10.02 -2.83
C VAL A 92 2.20 10.44 -3.89
N THR A 93 3.28 11.08 -3.47
CA THR A 93 4.37 11.47 -4.36
C THR A 93 5.58 10.59 -4.13
N PHE A 94 6.18 10.09 -5.21
CA PHE A 94 7.43 9.32 -5.17
C PHE A 94 8.34 9.69 -6.34
N SER A 95 9.63 9.37 -6.20
CA SER A 95 10.62 9.56 -7.24
C SER A 95 11.08 8.23 -7.82
N ILE A 96 11.17 8.15 -9.13
CA ILE A 96 11.75 7.00 -9.84
C ILE A 96 13.20 7.25 -10.29
N SER A 97 13.81 8.35 -9.87
CA SER A 97 15.16 8.78 -10.31
C SER A 97 16.27 7.79 -10.04
N SER A 98 16.19 7.05 -8.93
CA SER A 98 17.17 6.06 -8.52
C SER A 98 17.04 4.72 -9.27
N TYR A 99 15.98 4.51 -10.03
CA TYR A 99 15.71 3.22 -10.67
C TYR A 99 16.30 3.09 -12.07
N PRO A 100 16.73 1.87 -12.47
CA PRO A 100 17.09 1.57 -13.85
C PRO A 100 15.91 1.78 -14.82
N GLY A 101 16.22 2.03 -16.10
CA GLY A 101 15.23 2.35 -17.13
C GLY A 101 14.06 1.37 -17.21
N GLN A 102 14.33 0.06 -17.16
CA GLN A 102 13.27 -0.97 -17.19
C GLN A 102 12.32 -0.87 -16.00
N MET A 103 12.83 -0.62 -14.79
CA MET A 103 11.99 -0.48 -13.60
C MET A 103 11.20 0.81 -13.63
N ARG A 104 11.79 1.91 -14.14
CA ARG A 104 11.05 3.15 -14.39
C ARG A 104 9.87 2.92 -15.31
N SER A 105 10.07 2.21 -16.43
CA SER A 105 8.98 1.84 -17.34
C SER A 105 7.90 1.00 -16.67
N GLU A 106 8.24 0.13 -15.71
CA GLU A 106 7.25 -0.66 -14.96
C GLU A 106 6.43 0.18 -13.99
N TRP A 107 7.06 1.16 -13.31
CA TRP A 107 6.35 2.11 -12.45
C TRP A 107 5.50 3.09 -13.28
N ASP A 108 6.00 3.50 -14.45
CA ASP A 108 5.27 4.32 -15.41
C ASP A 108 4.15 3.53 -16.11
N ALA A 109 4.10 2.20 -15.98
CA ALA A 109 3.05 1.36 -16.57
C ALA A 109 1.84 1.15 -15.63
N LEU A 110 1.88 1.67 -14.41
CA LEU A 110 0.75 1.66 -13.48
C LEU A 110 -0.46 2.38 -14.08
N LYS A 111 -1.65 1.92 -13.72
CA LYS A 111 -2.93 2.34 -14.30
C LYS A 111 -3.99 2.57 -13.24
N GLU A 112 -5.07 3.22 -13.64
CA GLU A 112 -6.30 3.26 -12.85
C GLU A 112 -6.73 1.85 -12.44
N HIS A 113 -7.24 1.73 -11.22
CA HIS A 113 -7.67 0.48 -10.57
C HIS A 113 -6.55 -0.49 -10.17
N ASP A 114 -5.29 -0.18 -10.45
CA ASP A 114 -4.19 -0.97 -9.88
C ASP A 114 -4.17 -0.81 -8.35
N VAL A 115 -3.95 -1.91 -7.65
CA VAL A 115 -3.88 -1.94 -6.18
C VAL A 115 -2.43 -1.78 -5.74
N LEU A 116 -2.19 -0.80 -4.87
CA LEU A 116 -0.92 -0.54 -4.22
C LEU A 116 -1.04 -0.73 -2.70
N PHE A 117 0.10 -0.81 -2.03
CA PHE A 117 0.18 -0.93 -0.58
C PHE A 117 1.09 0.15 -0.01
N LEU A 118 0.55 0.87 0.96
CA LEU A 118 1.27 1.85 1.77
C LEU A 118 1.84 1.11 2.98
N LEU A 119 3.15 1.23 3.18
CA LEU A 119 3.85 0.60 4.30
C LEU A 119 4.48 1.69 5.19
N SER A 120 4.43 1.45 6.49
CA SER A 120 5.20 2.21 7.49
C SER A 120 6.30 1.31 8.02
N ILE A 121 7.53 1.64 7.68
CA ILE A 121 8.73 0.92 8.11
C ILE A 121 9.48 1.76 9.12
N HIS A 122 9.75 1.19 10.29
CA HIS A 122 10.58 1.78 11.32
C HIS A 122 11.61 0.72 11.76
N PRO A 123 12.85 0.77 11.23
CA PRO A 123 13.88 -0.19 11.60
C PRO A 123 14.30 0.01 13.06
N THR A 124 14.62 -1.09 13.75
CA THR A 124 15.12 -1.01 15.12
C THR A 124 16.52 -0.40 15.16
N PHE A 125 16.76 0.49 16.13
CA PHE A 125 18.05 1.15 16.31
C PHE A 125 19.18 0.16 16.65
N GLU A 126 18.85 -0.87 17.43
CA GLU A 126 19.78 -1.91 17.82
C GLU A 126 19.64 -3.12 16.90
N PRO A 127 20.75 -3.65 16.35
CA PRO A 127 20.72 -4.92 15.65
C PRO A 127 20.36 -6.01 16.65
N LEU A 128 19.32 -6.80 16.32
CA LEU A 128 18.90 -7.94 17.11
C LEU A 128 20.11 -8.89 17.31
N SER A 129 20.30 -9.38 18.53
CA SER A 129 21.25 -10.48 18.77
C SER A 129 20.85 -11.72 17.96
N ALA A 130 21.75 -12.68 17.77
CA ALA A 130 21.45 -13.88 16.98
C ALA A 130 20.23 -14.66 17.54
N GLU A 131 20.07 -14.72 18.86
CA GLU A 131 18.93 -15.38 19.50
C GLU A 131 17.62 -14.59 19.35
N GLU A 132 17.68 -13.26 19.41
CA GLU A 132 16.51 -12.40 19.20
C GLU A 132 16.08 -12.41 17.73
N ALA A 133 17.05 -12.40 16.81
CA ALA A 133 16.79 -12.53 15.39
C ALA A 133 16.16 -13.88 15.05
N GLU A 134 16.52 -14.97 15.73
CA GLU A 134 15.86 -16.26 15.49
C GLU A 134 14.39 -16.24 15.93
N LYS A 135 14.10 -15.62 17.09
CA LYS A 135 12.75 -15.56 17.68
C LYS A 135 11.87 -14.44 17.12
N ALA A 136 12.45 -13.43 16.47
CA ALA A 136 11.71 -12.29 15.97
C ALA A 136 10.73 -12.69 14.85
N SER A 137 9.53 -12.15 14.95
CA SER A 137 8.51 -12.28 13.91
C SER A 137 8.94 -11.57 12.63
N VAL A 138 8.33 -11.94 11.50
CA VAL A 138 8.61 -11.31 10.21
C VAL A 138 8.44 -9.78 10.25
N PRO A 139 7.34 -9.20 10.79
CA PRO A 139 7.20 -7.75 10.87
C PRO A 139 8.30 -7.08 11.68
N GLN A 140 8.70 -7.67 12.81
CA GLN A 140 9.79 -7.14 13.65
C GLN A 140 11.13 -7.11 12.91
N LYS A 141 11.47 -8.19 12.18
CA LYS A 141 12.69 -8.27 11.36
C LYS A 141 12.74 -7.21 10.26
N LEU A 142 11.57 -6.89 9.70
CA LEU A 142 11.43 -5.92 8.64
C LEU A 142 11.26 -4.48 9.14
N GLY A 143 11.08 -4.28 10.46
CA GLY A 143 10.64 -3.00 11.01
C GLY A 143 9.24 -2.58 10.53
N LEU A 144 8.40 -3.52 10.07
CA LEU A 144 7.10 -3.22 9.51
C LEU A 144 6.07 -2.95 10.62
N GLN A 145 5.52 -1.73 10.65
CA GLN A 145 4.52 -1.33 11.65
C GLN A 145 3.10 -1.38 11.08
N TYR A 146 2.88 -0.77 9.92
CA TYR A 146 1.55 -0.65 9.32
C TYR A 146 1.58 -1.02 7.84
N VAL A 147 0.47 -1.60 7.37
CA VAL A 147 0.18 -1.89 5.97
C VAL A 147 -1.24 -1.41 5.68
N ARG A 148 -1.43 -0.61 4.64
CA ARG A 148 -2.76 -0.24 4.12
C ARG A 148 -2.81 -0.44 2.62
N GLY A 149 -3.91 -1.00 2.13
CA GLY A 149 -4.17 -1.10 0.70
C GLY A 149 -4.77 0.21 0.18
N CYS A 150 -4.46 0.53 -1.08
CA CYS A 150 -5.07 1.63 -1.79
C CYS A 150 -5.21 1.29 -3.28
N GLU A 151 -6.12 1.99 -3.96
CA GLU A 151 -6.40 1.81 -5.37
C GLU A 151 -6.04 3.08 -6.13
N ILE A 152 -5.38 2.97 -7.27
CA ILE A 152 -5.04 4.12 -8.11
C ILE A 152 -6.31 4.69 -8.75
N VAL A 153 -6.55 5.98 -8.53
CA VAL A 153 -7.56 6.77 -9.24
C VAL A 153 -6.94 7.42 -10.47
N GLU A 154 -5.80 8.09 -10.28
CA GLU A 154 -5.07 8.69 -11.39
C GLU A 154 -3.60 8.94 -11.04
N ILE A 155 -2.77 9.08 -12.07
CA ILE A 155 -1.33 9.31 -11.95
C ILE A 155 -0.99 10.57 -12.73
N ARG A 156 -0.18 11.46 -12.16
CA ARG A 156 0.36 12.64 -12.83
C ARG A 156 1.89 12.62 -12.84
N ASP A 157 2.48 13.13 -13.91
CA ASP A 157 3.92 13.32 -14.03
C ASP A 157 4.42 14.57 -13.29
N GLU A 158 5.71 14.89 -13.42
CA GLU A 158 6.32 16.02 -12.71
C GLU A 158 5.80 17.40 -13.18
N GLU A 159 5.26 17.50 -14.40
CA GLU A 159 4.61 18.71 -14.90
C GLU A 159 3.10 18.76 -14.56
N GLY A 160 2.58 17.73 -13.87
CA GLY A 160 1.17 17.62 -13.52
C GLY A 160 0.30 17.06 -14.65
N LEU A 161 0.90 16.53 -15.72
CA LEU A 161 0.16 15.90 -16.82
C LEU A 161 -0.29 14.49 -16.42
N LEU A 162 -1.55 14.19 -16.71
CA LEU A 162 -2.15 12.88 -16.45
C LEU A 162 -1.43 11.78 -17.26
N MET A 163 -1.13 10.68 -16.59
CA MET A 163 -0.47 9.50 -17.15
C MET A 163 -1.47 8.35 -17.29
N ASN A 164 -1.33 7.58 -18.38
CA ASN A 164 -2.03 6.30 -18.58
C ASN A 164 -3.54 6.33 -18.37
N ASP A 165 -4.20 7.36 -18.87
CA ASP A 165 -5.64 7.44 -18.84
C ASP A 165 -6.29 6.53 -19.90
N PHE A 166 -6.95 5.46 -19.44
CA PHE A 166 -7.75 4.57 -20.29
C PHE A 166 -9.23 4.99 -20.34
N THR A 167 -9.64 6.02 -19.58
CA THR A 167 -11.01 6.55 -19.59
C THR A 167 -11.31 7.42 -20.82
N GLY A 168 -10.28 7.77 -21.61
CA GLY A 168 -10.40 8.51 -22.85
C GLY A 168 -10.37 10.04 -22.70
N ARG A 169 -10.01 10.57 -21.53
CA ARG A 169 -9.72 12.01 -21.34
C ARG A 169 -8.44 12.39 -22.06
N ILE A 170 -7.49 11.46 -22.20
CA ILE A 170 -6.34 11.58 -23.11
C ILE A 170 -6.59 10.75 -24.38
N LYS A 171 -6.62 11.41 -25.54
CA LYS A 171 -6.62 10.71 -26.83
C LYS A 171 -5.27 10.03 -27.05
N ARG A 172 -5.25 8.85 -27.66
CA ARG A 172 -3.99 8.14 -28.01
C ARG A 172 -3.01 9.00 -28.80
N GLU A 173 -3.51 9.92 -29.63
CA GLU A 173 -2.71 10.86 -30.43
C GLU A 173 -2.04 11.97 -29.59
N GLU A 174 -2.60 12.26 -28.42
CA GLU A 174 -2.12 13.27 -27.48
C GLU A 174 -1.23 12.66 -26.37
N TRP A 175 -1.05 11.34 -26.38
CA TRP A 175 -0.20 10.65 -25.42
C TRP A 175 1.26 11.11 -25.60
N LYS A 176 1.83 11.60 -24.50
CA LYS A 176 3.23 11.97 -24.42
C LYS A 176 3.92 11.08 -23.39
N PRO A 177 5.20 10.75 -23.59
CA PRO A 177 5.95 10.07 -22.55
C PRO A 177 5.97 10.94 -21.28
N PRO A 178 5.87 10.34 -20.10
CA PRO A 178 5.84 11.07 -18.85
C PRO A 178 7.12 11.87 -18.67
N LYS A 179 6.99 13.11 -18.22
CA LYS A 179 8.14 14.00 -18.03
C LYS A 179 8.64 13.97 -16.60
N GLY A 180 9.94 14.22 -16.47
CA GLY A 180 10.60 14.24 -15.18
C GLY A 180 10.64 12.87 -14.49
N GLN A 181 11.03 12.89 -13.23
CA GLN A 181 11.31 11.70 -12.40
C GLN A 181 10.32 11.57 -11.23
N LEU A 182 9.49 12.58 -10.99
CA LEU A 182 8.47 12.56 -9.95
C LEU A 182 7.14 12.09 -10.49
N ARG A 183 6.42 11.33 -9.66
CA ARG A 183 5.06 10.86 -9.92
C ARG A 183 4.20 11.23 -8.72
N THR A 184 3.03 11.78 -9.00
CA THR A 184 2.01 12.02 -7.98
C THR A 184 0.79 11.17 -8.32
N VAL A 185 0.46 10.26 -7.43
CA VAL A 185 -0.65 9.32 -7.59
C VAL A 185 -1.77 9.73 -6.68
N THR A 186 -2.94 9.99 -7.26
CA THR A 186 -4.19 10.09 -6.49
C THR A 186 -4.70 8.68 -6.28
N ILE A 187 -4.91 8.31 -5.02
CA ILE A 187 -5.36 6.99 -4.60
C ILE A 187 -6.68 7.08 -3.83
N ALA A 188 -7.48 6.03 -3.92
CA ALA A 188 -8.62 5.79 -3.06
C ALA A 188 -8.21 4.87 -1.90
N LEU A 189 -8.64 5.21 -0.69
CA LEU A 189 -8.39 4.42 0.53
C LEU A 189 -9.65 3.66 0.96
N ASP A 190 -9.47 2.53 1.66
CA ASP A 190 -10.60 1.78 2.22
C ASP A 190 -11.29 2.60 3.34
N THR A 191 -12.57 2.89 3.13
CA THR A 191 -13.35 3.74 4.03
C THR A 191 -13.68 3.09 5.37
N ALA A 192 -13.83 1.76 5.39
CA ALA A 192 -14.07 1.02 6.62
C ALA A 192 -12.81 0.98 7.47
N GLN A 193 -11.65 0.74 6.86
CA GLN A 193 -10.36 0.75 7.52
C GLN A 193 -10.03 2.14 8.09
N TYR A 194 -10.24 3.20 7.31
CA TYR A 194 -10.05 4.57 7.80
C TYR A 194 -10.94 4.89 9.01
N HIS A 195 -12.22 4.51 8.94
CA HIS A 195 -13.12 4.71 10.07
C HIS A 195 -12.63 3.97 11.32
N MET A 196 -12.15 2.72 11.18
CA MET A 196 -11.57 1.97 12.30
C MET A 196 -10.32 2.65 12.86
N ASP A 197 -9.40 3.10 11.98
CA ASP A 197 -8.15 3.74 12.37
C ASP A 197 -8.42 5.06 13.13
N VAL A 198 -9.32 5.91 12.63
CA VAL A 198 -9.71 7.18 13.30
C VAL A 198 -10.44 6.92 14.62
N SER A 199 -11.27 5.88 14.69
CA SER A 199 -11.96 5.51 15.94
C SER A 199 -10.94 5.04 16.98
N ASP A 200 -9.95 4.24 16.58
CA ASP A 200 -8.88 3.78 17.48
C ASP A 200 -8.02 4.95 17.99
N ILE A 201 -7.73 5.94 17.14
CA ILE A 201 -7.04 7.17 17.56
C ILE A 201 -7.86 7.92 18.62
N ALA A 202 -9.17 8.11 18.38
CA ALA A 202 -10.03 8.85 19.29
C ALA A 202 -10.28 8.13 20.63
N GLU A 203 -10.49 6.81 20.60
CA GLU A 203 -10.84 6.03 21.79
C GLU A 203 -9.63 5.58 22.60
N LYS A 204 -8.54 5.22 21.91
CA LYS A 204 -7.37 4.57 22.53
C LYS A 204 -6.12 5.46 22.51
N GLY A 205 -6.20 6.65 21.91
CA GLY A 205 -5.02 7.52 21.73
C GLY A 205 -3.96 6.87 20.85
N ALA A 206 -4.38 6.03 19.89
CA ALA A 206 -3.47 5.39 18.95
C ALA A 206 -2.74 6.42 18.07
N GLU A 207 -1.60 6.00 17.50
CA GLU A 207 -0.82 6.82 16.57
C GLU A 207 -1.58 7.05 15.26
N ASP A 208 -1.39 8.22 14.65
CA ASP A 208 -1.94 8.52 13.32
C ASP A 208 -1.15 7.80 12.22
N VAL A 209 -1.64 6.62 11.83
CA VAL A 209 -1.10 5.76 10.77
C VAL A 209 -0.91 6.50 9.44
N TYR A 210 -1.74 7.50 9.15
CA TYR A 210 -1.69 8.24 7.89
C TYR A 210 -0.52 9.23 7.80
N SER A 211 0.14 9.49 8.93
CA SER A 211 1.35 10.31 9.01
C SER A 211 2.65 9.51 8.92
N THR A 212 2.60 8.17 8.98
CA THR A 212 3.79 7.32 9.14
C THR A 212 4.25 6.61 7.85
N PHE A 213 3.46 6.68 6.77
CA PHE A 213 3.80 5.96 5.54
C PHE A 213 5.07 6.49 4.89
N ASN A 214 6.00 5.57 4.60
CA ASN A 214 7.29 5.91 4.01
C ASN A 214 7.69 5.01 2.83
N ILE A 215 6.93 3.94 2.55
CA ILE A 215 7.13 3.08 1.37
C ILE A 215 5.81 2.84 0.65
N LEU A 216 5.86 2.87 -0.67
CA LEU A 216 4.80 2.46 -1.58
C LEU A 216 5.22 1.16 -2.28
N LEU A 217 4.41 0.13 -2.18
CA LEU A 217 4.63 -1.19 -2.77
C LEU A 217 3.57 -1.44 -3.86
N ARG A 218 4.02 -1.83 -5.06
CA ARG A 218 3.16 -2.35 -6.12
C ARG A 218 3.25 -3.87 -6.18
N ARG A 219 2.23 -4.52 -6.76
CA ARG A 219 2.24 -5.96 -7.03
C ARG A 219 2.48 -6.24 -8.52
N LYS A 220 2.79 -7.49 -8.84
CA LYS A 220 2.78 -7.94 -10.24
C LYS A 220 1.32 -8.04 -10.69
N PRO A 221 0.98 -7.49 -11.87
CA PRO A 221 -0.32 -7.71 -12.50
C PRO A 221 -0.57 -9.18 -12.80
#